data_AF-A0A946CT03-F1
#
_entry.id   AF-A0A946CT03-F1
#
_cell.length_a   1.000
_cell.length_b   1.000
_cell.length_c   1.000
_cell.angle_alpha   90.00
_cell.angle_beta   90.00
_cell.angle_gamma   90.00
#
_symmetry.space_group_name_H-M   'P 1'
#
loop_
_entity.id
_entity.type
_entity.pdbx_description
1 polymer ?
#
loop_
_entity_poly.entity_id
_entity_poly.type
_entity_poly.pdbx_seq_one_letter_code
_entity_poly.pdbx_strand_id
1 'polypeptide(L)' 'HDDHEAHDDHEAHDDHEAHGDISGAYQFRCEDLSRLSEIQVHLFQFFPGIERIRVMWLREGNQGAITLTAEASKVPLN' A
#
# COMPACT_ATOMS: atom_id res chain seq x y z
N HIS A 1 -55.91 6.80 -26.80
CA HIS A 1 -55.83 6.08 -25.53
C HIS A 1 -54.69 5.10 -25.66
N ASP A 2 -53.48 5.63 -25.65
CA ASP A 2 -52.74 6.04 -24.43
C ASP A 2 -52.29 4.75 -23.73
N ASP A 3 -51.00 4.47 -23.58
CA ASP A 3 -50.13 5.36 -22.82
C ASP A 3 -48.64 5.18 -23.20
N HIS A 4 -47.90 6.27 -23.07
CA HIS A 4 -46.46 6.38 -23.25
C HIS A 4 -45.69 5.89 -22.03
N GLU A 5 -44.43 5.50 -22.27
CA GLU A 5 -43.24 5.72 -21.43
C GLU A 5 -43.31 5.51 -19.90
N ALA A 6 -42.44 4.62 -19.40
CA ALA A 6 -41.43 5.00 -18.40
C ALA A 6 -40.34 3.93 -18.31
N HIS A 7 -39.17 4.25 -18.86
CA HIS A 7 -37.90 3.71 -18.39
C HIS A 7 -37.61 4.34 -17.03
N ASP A 8 -37.54 3.54 -15.98
CA ASP A 8 -36.97 3.89 -14.66
C ASP A 8 -36.78 2.55 -13.91
N ASP A 9 -35.67 2.21 -13.30
CA ASP A 9 -34.60 3.07 -12.81
C ASP A 9 -33.30 2.25 -12.75
N HIS A 10 -32.23 2.86 -13.23
CA HIS A 10 -30.88 2.33 -13.13
C HIS A 10 -30.35 2.62 -11.72
N GLU A 11 -30.61 1.74 -10.75
CA GLU A 11 -29.85 1.76 -9.50
C GLU A 11 -28.47 1.11 -9.73
N ALA A 12 -27.66 1.82 -10.51
CA ALA A 12 -26.22 1.68 -10.50
C ALA A 12 -25.72 2.26 -9.17
N HIS A 13 -25.74 1.46 -8.12
CA HIS A 13 -24.82 1.68 -6.99
C HIS A 13 -23.45 1.20 -7.45
N ASP A 14 -22.81 2.08 -8.22
CA ASP A 14 -21.37 2.10 -8.36
C ASP A 14 -20.82 2.45 -6.97
N ASP A 15 -20.72 1.44 -6.10
CA ASP A 15 -19.85 1.46 -4.93
C ASP A 15 -18.41 1.52 -5.46
N HIS A 16 -18.07 2.67 -6.02
CA HIS A 16 -16.71 3.09 -6.24
C HIS A 16 -16.10 3.26 -4.86
N GLU A 17 -15.58 2.17 -4.31
CA GLU A 17 -14.48 2.22 -3.35
C GLU A 17 -13.41 3.10 -4.00
N ALA A 18 -13.42 4.38 -3.64
CA ALA A 18 -12.38 5.32 -4.05
C ALA A 18 -11.11 4.90 -3.32
N HIS A 19 -10.39 3.93 -3.88
CA HIS A 19 -9.04 3.59 -3.45
C HIS A 19 -8.17 4.82 -3.73
N GLY A 20 -8.02 5.68 -2.73
CA GLY A 20 -7.13 6.82 -2.80
C GLY A 20 -5.70 6.32 -2.84
N ASP A 21 -5.06 6.44 -4.00
CA ASP A 21 -3.63 6.19 -4.10
C ASP A 21 -2.86 7.30 -3.37
N ILE A 22 -2.02 6.91 -2.42
CA ILE A 22 -1.14 7.83 -1.68
C ILE A 22 0.30 7.54 -2.07
N SER A 23 1.00 8.55 -2.57
CA SER A 23 2.44 8.48 -2.87
C SER A 23 3.23 9.40 -1.93
N GLY A 24 4.34 8.91 -1.39
CA GLY A 24 5.28 9.69 -0.59
C GLY A 24 6.71 9.24 -0.84
N ALA A 25 7.64 10.19 -0.80
CA ALA A 25 9.07 9.93 -0.92
C ALA A 25 9.81 10.47 0.30
N TYR A 26 10.73 9.68 0.83
CA TYR A 26 11.55 10.07 1.97
C TYR A 26 13.01 9.63 1.73
N GLN A 27 13.95 10.46 2.17
CA GLN A 27 15.38 10.14 2.12
C GLN A 27 15.94 10.11 3.54
N PHE A 28 16.46 8.95 3.92
CA PHE A 28 17.22 8.77 5.16
C PHE A 28 18.72 8.69 4.85
N ARG A 29 19.55 9.31 5.69
CA ARG A 29 21.02 9.22 5.57
C ARG A 29 21.58 8.53 6.80
N CYS A 30 22.08 7.31 6.62
CA CYS A 30 22.83 6.61 7.65
C CYS A 30 24.26 7.15 7.72
N GLU A 31 24.83 7.20 8.93
CA GLU A 31 26.27 7.47 9.11
C GLU A 31 27.13 6.30 8.61
N ASP A 32 26.64 5.06 8.78
CA ASP A 32 27.29 3.84 8.33
C ASP A 32 26.25 2.85 7.80
N LEU A 33 26.26 2.61 6.49
CA LEU A 33 25.35 1.68 5.82
C LEU A 33 25.72 0.21 6.03
N SER A 34 26.97 -0.10 6.40
CA SER A 34 27.43 -1.50 6.56
C SER A 34 26.72 -2.24 7.70
N ARG A 35 26.14 -1.48 8.63
CA ARG A 35 25.41 -2.00 9.79
C ARG A 35 23.91 -2.14 9.55
N LEU A 36 23.39 -1.72 8.40
CA LEU A 36 21.95 -1.78 8.10
C LEU A 36 21.55 -3.21 7.71
N SER A 37 20.92 -3.93 8.64
CA SER A 37 20.49 -5.32 8.43
C SER A 37 18.98 -5.48 8.21
N GLU A 38 18.17 -4.53 8.68
CA GLU A 38 16.70 -4.59 8.55
C GLU A 38 16.05 -3.20 8.54
N ILE A 39 14.86 -3.11 7.96
CA ILE A 39 13.94 -1.96 8.06
C ILE A 39 12.66 -2.42 8.76
N GLN A 40 12.32 -1.76 9.86
CA GLN A 40 11.03 -1.93 10.53
C GLN A 40 10.03 -0.91 9.97
N VAL A 41 8.90 -1.37 9.44
CA VAL A 41 7.83 -0.51 8.94
C VAL A 41 6.81 -0.29 10.04
N HIS A 42 6.57 0.98 10.41
CA HIS A 42 5.61 1.36 11.45
C HIS A 42 4.26 1.85 10.92
N LEU A 43 4.07 1.88 9.59
CA LEU A 43 2.86 2.43 8.95
C LEU A 43 1.55 1.77 9.43
N PHE A 44 1.56 0.47 9.72
CA PHE A 44 0.40 -0.25 10.26
C PHE A 44 -0.11 0.34 11.60
N GLN A 45 0.76 0.96 12.39
CA GLN A 45 0.39 1.58 13.68
C GLN A 45 -0.29 2.93 13.48
N PHE A 46 0.13 3.69 12.47
CA PHE A 46 -0.42 5.01 12.15
C PHE A 46 -1.68 4.93 11.28
N PHE A 47 -1.78 3.89 10.45
CA PHE A 47 -2.87 3.67 9.50
C PHE A 47 -3.40 2.24 9.65
N PRO A 48 -4.30 1.98 10.63
CA PRO A 48 -4.79 0.62 10.92
C PRO A 48 -5.57 -0.03 9.76
N GLY A 49 -6.04 0.75 8.79
CA GLY A 49 -6.72 0.24 7.60
C GLY A 49 -5.78 -0.38 6.55
N ILE A 50 -4.46 -0.24 6.71
CA ILE A 50 -3.50 -0.89 5.80
C ILE A 50 -3.40 -2.37 6.17
N GLU A 51 -3.88 -3.25 5.29
CA GLU A 51 -3.74 -4.70 5.51
C GLU A 51 -2.38 -5.24 5.04
N ARG A 52 -1.88 -4.71 3.92
CA ARG A 52 -0.69 -5.24 3.26
C ARG A 52 0.16 -4.10 2.70
N ILE A 53 1.48 -4.24 2.82
CA ILE A 53 2.45 -3.35 2.16
C ILE A 53 3.37 -4.20 1.30
N ARG A 54 3.38 -3.95 -0.01
CA ARG A 54 4.34 -4.56 -0.93
C ARG A 54 5.60 -3.70 -0.96
N VAL A 55 6.70 -4.25 -0.46
CA VAL A 55 8.00 -3.57 -0.42
C VAL A 55 8.90 -4.16 -1.48
N MET A 56 9.63 -3.29 -2.17
CA MET A 56 10.75 -3.64 -3.05
C MET A 56 11.97 -2.85 -2.62
N TRP A 57 13.15 -3.46 -2.65
CA TRP A 57 14.40 -2.77 -2.31
C TRP A 57 15.55 -3.19 -3.23
N LEU A 58 16.52 -2.30 -3.33
CA LEU A 58 17.73 -2.43 -4.12
C LEU A 58 18.92 -2.01 -3.25
N ARG A 59 19.97 -2.83 -3.22
CA ARG A 59 21.27 -2.53 -2.60
C ARG A 59 22.39 -3.01 -3.51
N GLU A 60 23.62 -2.66 -3.17
CA GLU A 60 24.77 -3.15 -3.93
C GLU A 60 24.80 -4.70 -3.93
N GLY A 61 24.73 -5.29 -5.12
CA GLY A 61 24.78 -6.73 -5.33
C GLY A 61 23.53 -7.53 -4.95
N ASN A 62 22.48 -6.91 -4.40
CA ASN A 62 21.27 -7.64 -3.98
C ASN A 62 19.99 -6.80 -4.11
N GLN A 63 18.87 -7.47 -4.31
CA GLN A 63 17.55 -6.87 -4.41
C GLN A 63 16.49 -7.85 -3.91
N GLY A 64 15.31 -7.34 -3.59
CA GLY A 64 14.23 -8.23 -3.18
C GLY A 64 12.87 -7.56 -3.16
N ALA A 65 11.88 -8.39 -2.87
CA ALA A 65 10.52 -7.96 -2.62
C ALA A 65 9.92 -8.80 -1.49
N ILE A 66 9.10 -8.17 -0.66
CA ILE A 66 8.38 -8.82 0.44
C ILE A 66 7.01 -8.16 0.62
N THR A 67 6.01 -8.95 0.99
CA THR A 67 4.71 -8.40 1.43
C THR A 67 4.68 -8.43 2.95
N LEU A 68 4.45 -7.26 3.55
CA LEU A 68 4.32 -7.08 4.99
C LEU A 68 2.86 -7.09 5.41
N THR A 69 2.62 -7.50 6.65
CA THR A 69 1.35 -7.34 7.37
C THR A 69 1.62 -6.68 8.73
N ALA A 70 0.57 -6.38 9.50
CA ALA A 70 0.73 -5.83 10.84
C ALA A 70 1.54 -6.77 11.77
N GLU A 71 1.37 -8.09 11.62
CA GLU A 71 2.07 -9.13 12.37
C GLU A 71 3.50 -9.35 11.88
N ALA A 72 3.78 -9.07 10.60
CA ALA A 72 5.07 -9.27 9.96
C ALA A 72 5.50 -8.00 9.18
N SER A 73 6.06 -7.04 9.90
CA SER A 73 6.33 -5.68 9.41
C SER A 73 7.82 -5.34 9.26
N LYS A 74 8.69 -6.36 9.20
CA LYS A 74 10.14 -6.22 9.04
C LYS A 74 10.59 -6.59 7.63
N VAL A 75 11.50 -5.80 7.08
CA VAL A 75 12.20 -6.06 5.83
C VAL A 75 13.66 -6.42 6.15
N PRO A 76 14.02 -7.71 6.11
CA PRO A 76 15.42 -8.14 6.19
C PRO A 76 16.20 -7.69 4.94
N LEU A 77 17.41 -7.15 5.12
CA LEU A 77 18.24 -6.59 4.03
C LEU A 77 19.51 -7.40 3.73
N ASN A 78 19.67 -8.56 4.39
CA ASN A 78 20.79 -9.48 4.24
C ASN A 78 21.01 -9.97 2.80
#